data_AF-A0A3D0W6W2-F1
#
_entry.id   AF-A0A3D0W6W2-F1
#
_cell.length_a   1.000
_cell.length_b   1.000
_cell.length_c   1.000
_cell.angle_alpha   90.00
_cell.angle_beta   90.00
_cell.angle_gamma   90.00
#
_symmetry.space_group_name_H-M   'P 1'
#
loop_
_entity.id
_entity.type
_entity.pdbx_description
1 polymer ?
#
loop_
_entity_poly.entity_id
_entity_poly.type
_entity_poly.pdbx_seq_one_letter_code
_entity_poly.pdbx_strand_id
1 'polypeptide(L)' 'RVDTCAAEFSTNTAYMYSTYEEECEANPTTNKKIIVLGGGPNRIGQGIEFDYCCVHAALALREDGYET' A
#
# COMPACT_ATOMS: atom_id res chain seq x y z
N ARG A 1 -5.15 -4.02 10.70
CA ARG A 1 -5.69 -3.23 9.57
C ARG A 1 -6.19 -1.90 10.12
N VAL A 2 -6.17 -0.83 9.33
CA VAL A 2 -6.73 0.45 9.76
C VAL A 2 -8.20 0.48 9.32
N ASP A 3 -9.10 0.36 10.29
CA ASP A 3 -10.55 0.22 10.08
C ASP A 3 -11.38 1.41 10.54
N THR A 4 -10.76 2.43 11.14
CA THR A 4 -11.36 3.64 11.73
C THR A 4 -12.23 3.43 12.97
N CYS A 5 -12.47 2.17 13.39
CA CYS A 5 -13.45 1.82 14.42
C CYS A 5 -12.92 0.80 15.44
N ALA A 6 -11.61 0.56 15.48
CA ALA A 6 -10.96 -0.35 16.44
C ALA A 6 -11.61 -1.74 16.44
N ALA A 7 -11.77 -2.31 15.25
CA ALA A 7 -12.38 -3.61 14.98
C ALA A 7 -13.87 -3.76 15.36
N GLU A 8 -14.60 -2.69 15.64
CA GLU A 8 -16.06 -2.75 15.86
C GLU A 8 -16.79 -3.29 14.60
N PHE A 9 -16.31 -2.89 13.42
CA PHE A 9 -16.85 -3.31 12.13
C PHE A 9 -15.74 -3.85 11.20
N SER A 10 -16.12 -4.77 10.32
CA SER A 10 -15.20 -5.27 9.30
C SER A 10 -14.94 -4.22 8.21
N THR A 11 -13.73 -4.21 7.66
CA THR A 11 -13.36 -3.34 6.53
C THR A 11 -12.71 -4.12 5.39
N ASN A 12 -13.09 -3.78 4.16
CA ASN A 12 -12.53 -4.39 2.96
C ASN A 12 -11.22 -3.73 2.52
N THR A 13 -10.94 -2.51 2.97
CA THR A 13 -9.77 -1.71 2.56
C THR A 13 -8.49 -2.25 3.19
N ALA A 14 -7.48 -2.55 2.37
CA ALA A 14 -6.20 -3.12 2.81
C ALA A 14 -5.16 -2.06 3.20
N TYR A 15 -5.48 -1.20 4.17
CA TYR A 15 -4.53 -0.23 4.73
C TYR A 15 -3.92 -0.78 6.03
N MET A 16 -2.60 -1.01 6.04
CA MET A 16 -1.92 -1.84 7.05
C MET A 16 -0.67 -1.18 7.63
N TYR A 17 -0.28 -1.62 8.83
CA TYR A 17 1.03 -1.39 9.44
C TYR A 17 1.49 -2.67 10.15
N SER A 18 2.80 -2.83 10.36
CA SER A 18 3.36 -4.00 11.05
C SER A 18 3.35 -3.82 12.57
N THR A 19 3.16 -4.91 13.31
CA THR A 19 3.29 -4.98 14.77
C THR A 19 3.94 -6.31 15.19
N TYR A 20 4.37 -6.40 16.45
CA TYR A 20 4.94 -7.63 17.05
C TYR A 20 3.90 -8.49 17.77
N GLU A 21 2.61 -8.27 17.53
CA GLU A 21 1.51 -9.09 18.07
C GLU A 21 1.35 -10.41 17.31
N GLU A 22 0.50 -11.30 17.84
CA GLU A 22 0.36 -12.67 17.35
C GLU A 22 -0.56 -12.80 16.11
N GLU A 23 -1.57 -11.93 15.99
CA GLU A 23 -2.55 -12.01 14.91
C GLU A 23 -2.11 -11.21 13.67
N CYS A 24 -2.25 -11.82 12.49
CA CYS A 24 -1.92 -11.18 11.21
C CYS A 24 -3.16 -11.04 10.32
N GLU A 25 -3.59 -9.80 10.10
CA GLU A 25 -4.79 -9.48 9.30
C GLU A 25 -4.50 -9.28 7.80
N ALA A 26 -3.26 -9.51 7.36
CA ALA A 26 -2.79 -9.20 6.01
C ALA A 26 -3.56 -9.96 4.92
N ASN A 27 -3.86 -11.23 5.15
CA ASN A 27 -4.64 -12.11 4.25
C ASN A 27 -4.30 -11.89 2.75
N PRO A 28 -3.03 -12.05 2.33
CA PRO A 28 -2.61 -11.74 0.97
C PRO A 28 -3.23 -12.70 -0.06
N THR A 29 -3.60 -12.16 -1.22
CA THR A 29 -4.07 -12.97 -2.36
C THR A 29 -2.92 -13.73 -3.05
N THR A 30 -3.25 -14.59 -4.02
CA THR A 30 -2.28 -15.26 -4.91
C THR A 30 -2.15 -14.59 -6.28
N ASN A 31 -2.73 -13.40 -6.47
CA ASN A 31 -2.69 -12.66 -7.73
C ASN A 31 -1.26 -12.25 -8.11
N LYS A 32 -1.03 -11.97 -9.39
CA LYS A 32 0.24 -11.37 -9.84
C LYS A 32 0.35 -9.97 -9.27
N LYS A 33 1.44 -9.72 -8.54
CA LYS A 33 1.67 -8.49 -7.78
C LYS A 33 2.95 -7.81 -8.19
N ILE A 34 2.94 -6.49 -8.13
CA ILE A 34 4.13 -5.65 -8.28
C ILE A 34 4.14 -4.65 -7.13
N ILE A 35 5.25 -4.62 -6.39
CA ILE A 35 5.42 -3.71 -5.25
C ILE A 35 6.05 -2.41 -5.74
N VAL A 36 5.42 -1.28 -5.42
CA VAL A 36 5.99 0.06 -5.62
C VAL A 36 6.57 0.55 -4.30
N LEU A 37 7.89 0.76 -4.26
CA LEU A 37 8.59 1.30 -3.09
C LEU A 37 8.71 2.83 -3.22
N GLY A 38 8.06 3.56 -2.32
CA GLY A 38 8.17 5.02 -2.26
C GLY A 38 9.54 5.50 -1.76
N GLY A 39 9.83 6.80 -1.95
CA GLY A 39 11.10 7.43 -1.57
C GLY A 39 11.26 7.76 -0.08
N GLY A 40 10.20 7.62 0.73
CA GLY A 40 10.18 8.06 2.12
C GLY A 40 10.01 9.59 2.23
N PRO A 41 10.53 10.24 3.29
CA PRO A 41 10.32 11.67 3.50
C PRO A 41 11.07 12.52 2.47
N ASN A 42 10.42 13.58 1.98
CA ASN A 42 11.00 14.53 1.03
C ASN A 42 12.25 15.22 1.59
N ARG A 43 13.26 15.38 0.74
CA ARG A 43 14.55 16.03 1.04
C ARG A 43 15.04 16.81 -0.18
N ILE A 44 16.04 17.68 -0.01
CA ILE A 44 16.69 18.34 -1.15
C ILE A 44 17.25 17.26 -2.08
N GLY A 45 16.84 17.29 -3.35
CA GLY A 45 17.19 16.26 -4.34
C GLY A 45 16.28 15.03 -4.38
N GLN A 46 15.26 14.98 -3.51
CA GLN A 46 14.21 13.95 -3.49
C GLN A 46 12.86 14.62 -3.23
N GLY A 47 12.29 15.24 -4.27
CA GLY A 47 11.03 15.98 -4.19
C GLY A 47 9.81 15.19 -4.63
N ILE A 48 8.71 15.93 -4.85
CA ILE A 48 7.40 15.40 -5.26
C ILE A 48 7.43 14.71 -6.62
N GLU A 49 8.42 15.01 -7.46
CA GLU A 49 8.62 14.36 -8.75
C GLU A 49 8.70 12.83 -8.62
N PHE A 50 9.25 12.31 -7.52
CA PHE A 50 9.34 10.87 -7.29
C PHE A 50 8.01 10.27 -6.82
N ASP A 51 7.20 11.03 -6.08
CA ASP A 51 5.84 10.62 -5.70
C ASP A 51 4.93 10.53 -6.94
N TYR A 52 5.04 11.51 -7.84
CA TYR A 52 4.35 11.49 -9.13
C TYR A 52 4.67 10.21 -9.94
N CYS A 53 5.95 9.83 -10.03
CA CYS A 53 6.35 8.57 -10.68
C CYS A 53 5.74 7.33 -10.01
N CYS A 54 5.72 7.28 -8.67
CA CYS A 54 5.14 6.15 -7.93
C CYS A 54 3.63 6.04 -8.14
N VAL A 55 2.91 7.17 -8.11
CA VAL A 55 1.47 7.24 -8.39
C VAL A 55 1.19 6.75 -9.81
N HIS A 56 1.92 7.24 -10.80
CA HIS A 56 1.73 6.82 -12.20
C HIS A 56 2.04 5.33 -12.40
N ALA A 57 3.06 4.79 -11.74
CA ALA A 57 3.35 3.36 -11.78
C ALA A 57 2.18 2.53 -11.20
N ALA A 58 1.68 2.89 -10.02
CA ALA A 58 0.55 2.19 -9.40
C ALA A 58 -0.73 2.26 -10.25
N LEU A 59 -1.02 3.43 -10.84
CA LEU A 59 -2.16 3.60 -11.73
C LEU A 59 -2.05 2.72 -13.00
N ALA A 60 -0.90 2.77 -13.68
CA ALA A 60 -0.68 2.01 -14.92
C ALA A 60 -0.70 0.48 -14.67
N LEU A 61 -0.03 0.01 -13.62
CA LEU A 61 0.01 -1.41 -13.28
C LEU A 61 -1.38 -1.96 -12.91
N ARG A 62 -2.20 -1.14 -12.25
CA ARG A 62 -3.60 -1.48 -11.97
C ARG A 62 -4.42 -1.57 -13.26
N GLU A 63 -4.23 -0.65 -14.21
CA GLU A 63 -4.87 -0.70 -15.54
C GLU A 63 -4.46 -1.95 -16.34
N ASP A 64 -3.20 -2.38 -16.20
CA ASP A 64 -2.66 -3.61 -16.78
C ASP A 64 -3.12 -4.89 -16.05
N GLY A 65 -3.89 -4.77 -14.96
CA GLY A 65 -4.50 -5.89 -14.23
C GLY A 65 -3.60 -6.55 -13.17
N TYR A 66 -2.51 -5.89 -12.76
CA TYR A 66 -1.71 -6.33 -11.62
C TYR A 66 -2.32 -5.84 -10.30
N GLU A 67 -2.16 -6.64 -9.24
CA GLU A 67 -2.46 -6.19 -7.88
C GLU A 67 -1.28 -5.34 -7.37
N THR A 68 -1.54 -4.06 -7.11
CA THR A 68 -0.60 -3.06 -6.60
C THR A 68 -0.94 -2.64 -5.19
#